data_AF-A0A1Y2WYH9-F1
#
_entry.id   AF-A0A1Y2WYH9-F1
#
_cell.length_a   1.000
_cell.length_b   1.000
_cell.length_c   1.000
_cell.angle_alpha   90.00
_cell.angle_beta   90.00
_cell.angle_gamma   90.00
#
_symmetry.space_group_name_H-M   'P 1'
#
loop_
_entity.id
_entity.type
_entity.pdbx_description
1 polymer ?
#
loop_
_entity_poly.entity_id
_entity_poly.type
_entity_poly.pdbx_seq_one_letter_code
_entity_poly.pdbx_strand_id
1 'polypeptide(L)'
;MLEIPAVPEIFSGLPWNAGLSTGVFHISDSAVIKKPMSDDLCKEQVKVEGQIYRRLGLHTRITKLLAIHEKGIILERLQYPLRQRLLNLRKDQLRPTVHKMTRWAVQIAEGLQYIHSCGVKQVDIGTYNVLLD
;
A
#
# COMPACT_ATOMS: atom_id res chain seq x y z
N MET A 1 16.84 -5.51 -11.26
CA MET A 1 15.59 -4.96 -11.81
C MET A 1 14.46 -5.72 -11.14
N LEU A 2 13.50 -5.04 -10.48
CA LEU A 2 12.31 -5.73 -10.00
C LEU A 2 11.48 -6.10 -11.22
N GLU A 3 11.27 -7.38 -11.44
CA GLU A 3 10.46 -7.89 -12.55
C GLU A 3 9.00 -7.54 -12.29
N ILE A 4 8.37 -6.82 -13.23
CA ILE A 4 6.94 -6.49 -13.13
C ILE A 4 6.17 -7.73 -13.58
N PRO A 5 5.38 -8.37 -12.70
CA PRO A 5 4.64 -9.55 -13.09
C PRO A 5 3.54 -9.19 -14.10
N ALA A 6 3.21 -10.15 -14.97
CA ALA A 6 2.12 -10.00 -15.91
C ALA A 6 0.80 -9.78 -15.16
N VAL A 7 -0.01 -8.82 -15.62
CA VAL A 7 -1.34 -8.58 -15.08
C VAL A 7 -2.30 -9.60 -15.69
N PRO A 8 -3.04 -10.39 -14.90
CA PRO A 8 -4.00 -11.35 -15.43
C PRO A 8 -5.12 -10.67 -16.22
N GLU A 9 -5.60 -11.33 -17.26
CA GLU A 9 -6.80 -10.88 -17.98
C GLU A 9 -8.06 -11.00 -17.11
N ILE A 10 -8.14 -12.09 -16.35
CA ILE A 10 -9.26 -12.43 -15.49
C ILE A 10 -8.81 -12.38 -14.04
N PHE A 11 -9.56 -11.65 -13.21
CA PHE A 11 -9.29 -11.48 -11.77
C PHE A 11 -10.09 -12.42 -10.88
N SER A 12 -11.06 -13.16 -11.43
CA SER A 12 -11.85 -14.11 -10.65
C SER A 12 -10.95 -15.22 -10.09
N GLY A 13 -11.16 -15.55 -8.81
CA GLY A 13 -10.36 -16.54 -8.09
C GLY A 13 -9.05 -16.02 -7.50
N LEU A 14 -8.63 -14.78 -7.80
CA LEU A 14 -7.46 -14.18 -7.14
C LEU A 14 -7.81 -13.73 -5.72
N PRO A 15 -6.91 -13.93 -4.73
CA PRO A 15 -7.04 -13.31 -3.43
C PRO A 15 -7.07 -11.79 -3.55
N TRP A 16 -7.98 -11.13 -2.83
CA TRP A 16 -8.13 -9.69 -2.89
C TRP A 16 -8.72 -9.10 -1.62
N ASN A 17 -8.51 -7.79 -1.44
CA ASN A 17 -9.11 -6.98 -0.40
C ASN A 17 -9.90 -5.83 -1.02
N ALA A 18 -11.02 -5.47 -0.41
CA ALA A 18 -11.85 -4.35 -0.84
C ALA A 18 -11.59 -3.11 0.03
N GLY A 19 -11.36 -1.98 -0.61
CA GLY A 19 -11.57 -0.66 -0.04
C GLY A 19 -12.90 -0.07 -0.53
N LEU A 20 -13.18 1.19 -0.15
CA LEU A 20 -14.40 1.88 -0.59
C LEU A 20 -14.44 2.13 -2.10
N SER A 21 -13.30 2.49 -2.71
CA SER A 21 -13.21 2.85 -4.13
C SER A 21 -12.40 1.88 -4.98
N THR A 22 -11.69 0.94 -4.35
CA THR A 22 -10.73 0.08 -5.05
C THR A 22 -10.73 -1.35 -4.53
N GLY A 23 -10.47 -2.30 -5.42
CA GLY A 23 -10.09 -3.66 -5.09
C GLY A 23 -8.58 -3.84 -5.24
N VAL A 24 -7.93 -4.44 -4.25
CA VAL A 24 -6.50 -4.77 -4.27
C VAL A 24 -6.36 -6.27 -4.50
N PHE A 25 -5.89 -6.67 -5.67
CA PHE A 25 -5.76 -8.07 -6.09
C PHE A 25 -4.30 -8.53 -6.04
N HIS A 26 -4.08 -9.74 -5.53
CA HIS A 26 -2.76 -10.36 -5.51
C HIS A 26 -2.47 -10.95 -6.89
N ILE A 27 -1.46 -10.42 -7.59
CA ILE A 27 -1.10 -10.88 -8.94
C ILE A 27 0.18 -11.70 -8.96
N SER A 28 1.00 -11.60 -7.91
CA SER A 28 2.15 -12.49 -7.65
C SER A 28 2.49 -12.47 -6.14
N ASP A 29 3.53 -13.22 -5.75
CA ASP A 29 4.06 -13.17 -4.39
C ASP A 29 4.61 -11.79 -4.01
N SER A 30 5.09 -11.03 -5.01
CA SER A 30 5.79 -9.75 -4.85
C SER A 30 4.99 -8.52 -5.29
N ALA A 31 3.80 -8.69 -5.87
CA ALA A 31 3.02 -7.57 -6.39
C ALA A 31 1.50 -7.70 -6.19
N VAL A 32 0.87 -6.55 -6.05
CA VAL A 32 -0.58 -6.37 -6.06
C VAL A 32 -0.97 -5.35 -7.12
N ILE A 33 -2.19 -5.46 -7.65
CA ILE A 33 -2.80 -4.39 -8.45
C ILE A 33 -3.98 -3.80 -7.72
N LYS A 34 -3.98 -2.47 -7.60
CA LYS A 34 -5.09 -1.69 -7.07
C LYS A 34 -5.93 -1.21 -8.24
N LYS A 35 -7.13 -1.79 -8.37
CA LYS A 35 -8.09 -1.57 -9.46
C LYS A 35 -9.28 -0.76 -8.96
N PRO A 36 -9.79 0.22 -9.72
CA PRO A 36 -11.03 0.93 -9.38
C PRO A 36 -12.25 -0.01 -9.46
N MET A 37 -13.22 0.15 -8.55
CA MET A 37 -14.36 -0.78 -8.46
C MET A 37 -15.35 -0.65 -9.62
N SER A 38 -15.78 0.56 -10.03
CA SER A 38 -16.62 0.70 -11.23
C SER A 38 -16.83 2.13 -11.73
N ASP A 39 -17.06 3.09 -10.84
CA ASP A 39 -17.41 4.46 -11.27
C ASP A 39 -16.21 5.28 -11.76
N ASP A 40 -16.49 6.35 -12.51
CA ASP A 40 -15.45 7.22 -13.06
C ASP A 40 -14.70 7.98 -11.97
N LEU A 41 -15.33 8.21 -10.80
CA LEU A 41 -14.67 8.82 -9.64
C LEU A 41 -13.56 7.91 -9.09
N CYS A 42 -13.81 6.61 -8.97
CA CYS A 42 -12.85 5.60 -8.55
C CYS A 42 -11.66 5.53 -9.52
N LYS A 43 -11.93 5.60 -10.83
CA LYS A 43 -10.87 5.63 -11.85
C LYS A 43 -9.98 6.86 -11.71
N GLU A 44 -10.58 8.04 -11.56
CA GLU A 44 -9.81 9.28 -11.36
C GLU A 44 -9.04 9.26 -10.03
N GLN A 45 -9.60 8.70 -8.95
CA GLN A 45 -8.88 8.51 -7.68
C GLN A 45 -7.62 7.64 -7.84
N VAL A 46 -7.73 6.48 -8.51
CA VAL A 46 -6.57 5.59 -8.77
C VAL A 46 -5.53 6.27 -9.66
N LYS A 47 -5.98 7.06 -10.65
CA LYS A 47 -5.10 7.82 -11.53
C LYS A 47 -4.34 8.92 -10.77
N VAL A 48 -5.03 9.67 -9.91
CA VAL A 48 -4.40 10.66 -9.00
C VAL A 48 -3.41 9.97 -8.07
N GLU A 49 -3.76 8.83 -7.49
CA GLU A 49 -2.87 8.04 -6.65
C GLU A 49 -1.60 7.60 -7.41
N GLY A 50 -1.73 7.15 -8.65
CA GLY A 50 -0.60 6.84 -9.52
C GLY A 50 0.30 8.04 -9.83
N GLN A 51 -0.28 9.24 -10.03
CA GLN A 51 0.48 10.49 -10.19
C GLN A 51 1.22 10.86 -8.91
N ILE A 52 0.60 10.69 -7.75
CA ILE A 52 1.23 10.90 -6.44
C ILE A 52 2.42 9.95 -6.28
N TYR A 53 2.27 8.66 -6.55
CA TYR A 53 3.39 7.72 -6.50
C TYR A 53 4.53 8.09 -7.45
N ARG A 54 4.24 8.52 -8.68
CA ARG A 54 5.28 9.02 -9.61
C ARG A 54 6.03 10.23 -9.06
N ARG A 55 5.31 11.17 -8.41
CA ARG A 55 5.92 12.34 -7.78
C ARG A 55 6.77 11.97 -6.56
N LEU A 56 6.34 10.98 -5.78
CA LEU A 56 7.09 10.47 -4.63
C LEU A 56 8.30 9.64 -5.05
N GLY A 57 8.33 9.06 -6.27
CA GLY A 57 9.44 8.23 -6.70
C GLY A 57 9.70 7.04 -5.78
N LEU A 58 10.97 6.63 -5.68
CA LEU A 58 11.38 5.52 -4.82
C LEU A 58 11.88 6.02 -3.47
N HIS A 59 11.29 5.52 -2.39
CA HIS A 59 11.71 5.81 -1.02
C HIS A 59 11.55 4.57 -0.14
N THR A 60 12.50 4.33 0.78
CA THR A 60 12.54 3.10 1.61
C THR A 60 11.39 2.99 2.62
N ARG A 61 10.66 4.07 2.86
CA ARG A 61 9.50 4.14 3.78
C ARG A 61 8.15 4.27 3.08
N ILE A 62 8.11 4.12 1.75
CA ILE A 62 6.89 4.21 0.96
C ILE A 62 6.79 2.95 0.10
N THR A 63 5.62 2.32 0.08
CA THR A 63 5.34 1.17 -0.78
C THR A 63 5.67 1.51 -2.23
N LYS A 64 6.50 0.71 -2.89
CA LYS A 64 6.96 0.98 -4.24
C LYS A 64 5.82 0.86 -5.25
N LEU A 65 5.71 1.85 -6.12
CA LEU A 65 5.00 1.73 -7.39
C LEU A 65 5.89 0.95 -8.37
N LEU A 66 5.43 -0.22 -8.80
CA LEU A 66 6.13 -1.04 -9.79
C LEU A 66 5.77 -0.60 -11.21
N ALA A 67 4.49 -0.33 -11.47
CA ALA A 67 4.02 0.12 -12.78
C ALA A 67 2.65 0.81 -12.71
N ILE A 68 2.34 1.60 -13.74
CA ILE A 68 0.97 2.01 -14.04
C ILE A 68 0.46 1.13 -15.19
N HIS A 69 -0.73 0.57 -15.01
CA HIS A 69 -1.38 -0.34 -15.95
C HIS A 69 -2.75 0.22 -16.36
N GLU A 70 -3.28 -0.19 -17.51
CA GLU A 70 -4.62 0.22 -17.96
C GLU A 70 -5.73 -0.17 -16.96
N LYS A 71 -5.51 -1.24 -16.19
CA LYS A 71 -6.45 -1.77 -15.17
C LYS A 71 -6.24 -1.16 -13.78
N GLY A 72 -5.23 -0.32 -13.56
CA GLY A 72 -4.94 0.28 -12.25
C GLY A 72 -3.44 0.52 -11.99
N ILE A 73 -3.05 0.59 -10.72
CA ILE A 73 -1.63 0.74 -10.33
C ILE A 73 -1.10 -0.56 -9.73
N ILE A 74 0.13 -0.93 -10.10
CA ILE A 74 0.82 -2.11 -9.59
C ILE A 74 1.80 -1.68 -8.50
N LEU A 75 1.62 -2.21 -7.29
CA LEU A 75 2.42 -1.91 -6.12
C LEU A 75 3.19 -3.15 -5.67
N GLU A 76 4.31 -2.96 -4.98
CA GLU A 76 4.96 -4.07 -4.28
C GLU A 76 4.01 -4.66 -3.23
N ARG A 77 4.05 -5.98 -3.09
CA ARG A 77 3.28 -6.69 -2.09
C ARG A 77 4.08 -6.77 -0.79
N LEU A 78 3.48 -6.25 0.28
CA LEU A 78 3.97 -6.34 1.64
C LEU A 78 3.12 -7.36 2.42
N GLN A 79 3.60 -7.82 3.58
CA GLN A 79 3.00 -8.95 4.29
C GLN A 79 1.58 -8.64 4.79
N TYR A 80 1.44 -7.58 5.58
CA TYR A 80 0.15 -7.17 6.16
C TYR A 80 0.20 -5.77 6.80
N PRO A 81 -0.96 -5.13 7.05
CA PRO A 81 -1.02 -3.86 7.76
C PRO A 81 -0.58 -3.97 9.22
N LEU A 82 0.06 -2.93 9.75
CA LEU A 82 0.45 -2.81 11.15
C LEU A 82 -0.73 -3.05 12.10
N ARG A 83 -1.94 -2.62 11.72
CA ARG A 83 -3.19 -2.92 12.46
C ARG A 83 -3.36 -4.41 12.68
N GLN A 84 -3.15 -5.24 11.66
CA GLN A 84 -3.26 -6.69 11.78
C GLN A 84 -2.22 -7.25 12.76
N ARG A 85 -0.99 -6.73 12.74
CA ARG A 85 0.05 -7.12 13.70
C ARG A 85 -0.40 -6.88 15.13
N LEU A 86 -0.93 -5.68 15.39
CA LEU A 86 -1.36 -5.24 16.71
C LEU A 86 -2.58 -6.05 17.20
N LEU A 87 -3.50 -6.38 16.30
CA LEU A 87 -4.65 -7.24 16.61
C LEU A 87 -4.20 -8.68 16.94
N ASN A 88 -3.26 -9.25 16.19
CA ASN A 88 -2.74 -10.60 16.46
C ASN A 88 -2.05 -10.65 17.83
N LEU A 89 -1.15 -9.70 18.12
CA LEU A 89 -0.51 -9.62 19.44
C LEU A 89 -1.54 -9.50 20.57
N ARG A 90 -2.59 -8.69 20.39
CA ARG A 90 -3.66 -8.56 21.38
C ARG A 90 -4.41 -9.88 21.60
N LYS A 91 -4.70 -10.65 20.55
CA LYS A 91 -5.34 -11.97 20.66
C LYS A 91 -4.50 -12.91 21.53
N ASP A 92 -3.19 -12.83 21.42
CA ASP A 92 -2.23 -13.62 22.20
C ASP A 92 -1.93 -13.00 23.58
N GLN A 93 -2.65 -11.94 23.99
CA GLN A 93 -2.40 -11.17 25.22
C GLN A 93 -0.98 -10.56 25.31
N LEU A 94 -0.34 -10.38 24.15
CA LEU A 94 0.98 -9.78 24.01
C LEU A 94 0.87 -8.29 23.65
N ARG A 95 1.97 -7.57 23.88
CA ARG A 95 2.17 -6.20 23.41
C ARG A 95 3.49 -6.10 22.65
N PRO A 96 3.59 -5.22 21.64
CA PRO A 96 4.89 -4.92 21.05
C PRO A 96 5.83 -4.34 22.12
N THR A 97 7.12 -4.65 22.01
CA THR A 97 8.13 -4.01 22.86
C THR A 97 8.21 -2.52 22.56
N VAL A 98 8.63 -1.72 23.54
CA VAL A 98 8.87 -0.27 23.34
C VAL A 98 9.78 -0.03 22.15
N HIS A 99 10.87 -0.79 22.03
CA HIS A 99 11.79 -0.70 20.90
C HIS A 99 11.11 -0.89 19.54
N LYS A 100 10.21 -1.88 19.40
CA LYS A 100 9.46 -2.10 18.15
C LYS A 100 8.50 -0.95 17.85
N MET A 101 7.79 -0.45 18.86
CA MET A 101 6.89 0.70 18.69
C MET A 101 7.64 1.96 18.27
N THR A 102 8.76 2.26 18.95
CA THR A 102 9.63 3.40 18.60
C THR A 102 10.15 3.28 17.18
N ARG A 103 10.59 2.08 16.76
CA ARG A 103 11.04 1.84 15.38
C ARG A 103 9.93 2.15 14.36
N TRP A 104 8.73 1.60 14.55
CA TRP A 104 7.61 1.88 13.63
C TRP A 104 7.28 3.37 13.60
N ALA A 105 7.22 4.03 14.75
CA ALA A 105 6.93 5.47 14.83
C ALA A 105 7.97 6.31 14.07
N VAL A 106 9.26 6.01 14.24
CA VAL A 106 10.35 6.70 13.52
C VAL A 106 10.23 6.47 12.01
N GLN A 107 10.02 5.24 11.57
CA GLN A 107 9.91 4.92 10.14
C GLN A 107 8.69 5.59 9.48
N ILE A 108 7.56 5.65 10.18
CA ILE A 108 6.36 6.38 9.72
C ILE A 108 6.68 7.87 9.62
N ALA A 109 7.34 8.45 10.63
CA ALA A 109 7.72 9.86 10.63
C ALA A 109 8.70 10.21 9.49
N GLU A 110 9.70 9.36 9.23
CA GLU A 110 10.61 9.48 8.08
C GLU A 110 9.83 9.48 6.75
N GLY A 111 8.89 8.54 6.59
CA GLY A 111 8.03 8.49 5.41
C GLY A 111 7.18 9.75 5.23
N LEU A 112 6.56 10.24 6.31
CA LEU A 112 5.75 11.47 6.28
C LEU A 112 6.58 12.72 6.00
N GLN A 113 7.76 12.83 6.59
CA GLN A 113 8.70 13.92 6.30
C GLN A 113 9.03 13.95 4.81
N TYR A 114 9.33 12.79 4.21
CA TYR A 114 9.60 12.70 2.79
C TYR A 114 8.39 13.08 1.94
N ILE A 115 7.21 12.53 2.23
CA ILE A 115 5.94 12.87 1.55
C ILE A 115 5.72 14.39 1.54
N HIS A 116 5.91 15.04 2.69
CA HIS A 116 5.78 16.49 2.82
C HIS A 116 6.85 17.26 2.05
N SER A 117 8.10 16.78 2.03
CA SER A 117 9.19 17.38 1.24
C SER A 117 8.90 17.36 -0.27
N CYS A 118 8.16 16.35 -0.74
CA CYS A 118 7.67 16.28 -2.11
C CYS A 118 6.46 17.17 -2.37
N GLY A 119 5.93 17.89 -1.38
CA GLY A 119 4.72 18.72 -1.50
C GLY A 119 3.42 17.91 -1.63
N VAL A 120 3.41 16.67 -1.14
CA VAL A 120 2.22 15.81 -1.05
C VAL A 120 1.73 15.83 0.40
N LYS A 121 0.41 15.74 0.60
CA LYS A 121 -0.20 15.59 1.94
C LYS A 121 -0.88 14.24 2.03
N GLN A 122 -0.42 13.38 2.95
CA GLN A 122 -1.12 12.15 3.27
C GLN A 122 -2.15 12.44 4.37
N VAL A 123 -3.43 12.36 4.04
CA VAL A 123 -4.52 12.73 4.96
C VAL A 123 -5.14 11.54 5.67
N ASP A 124 -4.86 10.32 5.21
CA ASP A 124 -5.40 9.08 5.76
C ASP A 124 -4.31 8.26 6.47
N ILE A 125 -3.73 8.86 7.52
CA ILE A 125 -2.64 8.25 8.29
C ILE A 125 -3.24 7.37 9.40
N GLY A 126 -3.05 6.06 9.28
CA GLY A 126 -3.49 5.10 10.30
C GLY A 126 -2.77 3.77 10.19
N THR A 127 -2.83 2.96 11.25
CA THR A 127 -2.17 1.64 11.29
C THR A 127 -2.71 0.66 10.24
N TYR A 128 -3.84 0.95 9.61
CA TYR A 128 -4.39 0.20 8.48
C TYR A 128 -3.73 0.55 7.13
N ASN A 129 -3.09 1.71 7.00
CA ASN A 129 -2.35 2.15 5.82
C ASN A 129 -0.82 2.09 5.99
N VAL A 130 -0.34 1.65 7.16
CA VAL A 130 1.08 1.33 7.39
C VAL A 130 1.26 -0.16 7.16
N LEU A 131 2.07 -0.54 6.17
CA LEU A 131 2.34 -1.92 5.81
C LEU A 131 3.68 -2.40 6.36
N LEU A 132 3.76 -3.68 6.71
CA LEU A 132 4.98 -4.35 7.17
C LEU A 132 5.50 -5.31 6.10
N ASP A 133 6.82 -5.37 5.95
CA ASP A 133 7.54 -6.27 5.04
C ASP A 133 7.84 -7.65 5.66
#